data_AF-M3YW84-F1
#
_entry.id   AF-M3YW84-F1
#
_cell.length_a   1.000
_cell.length_b   1.000
_cell.length_c   1.000
_cell.angle_alpha   90.00
_cell.angle_beta   90.00
_cell.angle_gamma   90.00
#
_symmetry.space_group_name_H-M   'P 1'
#
loop_
_entity.id
_entity.type
_entity.pdbx_description
1 polymer ?
#
loop_
_entity_poly.entity_id
_entity_poly.type
_entity_poly.pdbx_seq_one_letter_code
_entity_poly.pdbx_strand_id
1 'polypeptide(L)'
;IVSITTLTVLAYERYIRVVHARVINFSWAWRAITYIWLYSLAWSGAPLLGWNRYILDVHGLGCSVDWKSKDANDSSFVLFLFLGCLVVPLGVIAHCYGHILYSVRMLRCVEDLQTIQVIKILRYEKKVAKMCFLMIFIFLIFWMPYIVICFMVVNGYGHLVTPTVSLVSYLFAKSSTVYNPIIYIIMIRKFRRSLFQLLCFRLLRCQRPAKDLPANGSEMQIRPIVMSQKDGDRPKKKVTFNSSSIIFIITSDESLEVDESDKTSVSKVDVIQVRPL
;
A
#
# COMPACT_ATOMS: atom_id res chain seq x y z
N ILE A 1 9.70 2.52 14.04
CA ILE A 1 10.41 1.32 13.53
C ILE A 1 9.53 0.57 12.54
N VAL A 2 8.38 0.03 12.96
CA VAL A 2 7.41 -0.67 12.06
C VAL A 2 7.19 0.05 10.73
N SER A 3 6.83 1.34 10.74
CA SER A 3 6.51 2.08 9.51
C SER A 3 7.66 2.13 8.49
N ILE A 4 8.90 2.43 8.94
CA ILE A 4 10.05 2.55 8.02
C ILE A 4 10.54 1.18 7.55
N THR A 5 10.49 0.16 8.41
CA THR A 5 10.81 -1.22 8.04
C THR A 5 9.80 -1.75 7.01
N THR A 6 8.51 -1.46 7.18
CA THR A 6 7.48 -1.78 6.18
C THR A 6 7.77 -1.12 4.83
N LEU A 7 8.11 0.18 4.81
CA LEU A 7 8.50 0.87 3.57
C LEU A 7 9.72 0.23 2.91
N THR A 8 10.70 -0.19 3.71
CA THR A 8 11.92 -0.84 3.25
C THR A 8 11.62 -2.18 2.59
N VAL A 9 10.82 -3.01 3.26
CA VAL A 9 10.37 -4.31 2.73
C VAL A 9 9.57 -4.13 1.44
N LEU A 10 8.69 -3.14 1.37
CA LEU A 10 7.94 -2.82 0.15
C LEU A 10 8.84 -2.34 -1.00
N ALA A 11 9.88 -1.56 -0.70
CA ALA A 11 10.87 -1.15 -1.69
C ALA A 11 11.67 -2.37 -2.21
N TYR A 12 12.05 -3.27 -1.31
CA TYR A 12 12.75 -4.50 -1.65
C TYR A 12 11.89 -5.48 -2.46
N GLU A 13 10.62 -5.63 -2.10
CA GLU A 13 9.64 -6.41 -2.88
C GLU A 13 9.58 -5.92 -4.32
N ARG A 14 9.45 -4.60 -4.51
CA ARG A 14 9.40 -3.98 -5.83
C ARG A 14 10.70 -4.18 -6.60
N TYR A 15 11.83 -4.08 -5.94
CA TYR A 15 13.14 -4.33 -6.53
C TYR A 15 13.23 -5.76 -7.07
N ILE A 16 12.84 -6.76 -6.28
CA ILE A 16 12.83 -8.16 -6.71
C ILE A 16 11.85 -8.37 -7.88
N ARG A 17 10.65 -7.81 -7.82
CA ARG A 17 9.65 -7.94 -8.91
C ARG A 17 10.11 -7.30 -10.21
N VAL A 18 10.69 -6.10 -10.15
CA VAL A 18 11.02 -5.31 -11.35
C VAL A 18 12.37 -5.71 -11.94
N VAL A 19 13.39 -5.92 -11.11
CA VAL A 19 14.77 -6.19 -11.57
C VAL A 19 15.01 -7.68 -11.79
N HIS A 20 14.43 -8.54 -10.95
CA HIS A 20 14.65 -10.00 -11.00
C HIS A 20 13.44 -10.79 -11.52
N ALA A 21 12.36 -10.10 -11.94
CA ALA A 21 11.13 -10.72 -12.46
C ALA A 21 10.53 -11.84 -11.59
N ARG A 22 10.81 -11.83 -10.28
CA ARG A 22 10.31 -12.88 -9.36
C ARG A 22 8.87 -12.62 -8.97
N VAL A 23 8.06 -13.68 -9.01
CA VAL A 23 6.68 -13.67 -8.53
C VAL A 23 6.67 -13.69 -7.00
N ILE A 24 5.90 -12.79 -6.40
CA ILE A 24 5.75 -12.71 -4.95
C ILE A 24 4.47 -13.44 -4.55
N ASN A 25 4.63 -14.51 -3.79
CA ASN A 25 3.55 -15.35 -3.30
C ASN A 25 3.04 -14.85 -1.93
N PHE A 26 1.84 -15.29 -1.54
CA PHE A 26 1.26 -14.98 -0.24
C PHE A 26 2.16 -15.38 0.94
N SER A 27 2.85 -16.51 0.83
CA SER A 27 3.81 -16.98 1.84
C SER A 27 5.01 -16.04 2.03
N TRP A 28 5.44 -15.35 0.96
CA TRP A 28 6.50 -14.35 1.07
C TRP A 28 6.03 -13.14 1.87
N ALA A 29 4.81 -12.67 1.61
CA ALA A 29 4.22 -11.54 2.33
C ALA A 29 4.08 -11.84 3.84
N TRP A 30 3.64 -13.04 4.21
CA TRP A 30 3.59 -13.46 5.62
C TRP A 30 4.97 -13.44 6.28
N ARG A 31 5.98 -14.05 5.65
CA ARG A 31 7.36 -14.02 6.16
C ARG A 31 7.87 -12.59 6.34
N ALA A 32 7.56 -11.71 5.39
CA ALA A 32 7.95 -10.32 5.43
C ALA A 32 7.27 -9.56 6.59
N ILE A 33 5.98 -9.80 6.82
CA ILE A 33 5.23 -9.24 7.96
C ILE A 33 5.83 -9.73 9.28
N THR A 34 6.04 -11.04 9.43
CA THR A 34 6.66 -11.62 10.62
C THR A 34 8.03 -10.99 10.89
N TYR A 35 8.86 -10.81 9.86
CA TYR A 35 10.14 -10.12 9.97
C TYR A 35 9.99 -8.68 10.48
N ILE A 36 9.07 -7.89 9.90
CA ILE A 36 8.85 -6.49 10.32
C ILE A 36 8.49 -6.41 11.81
N TRP A 37 7.61 -7.30 12.28
CA TRP A 37 7.19 -7.33 13.67
C TRP A 37 8.31 -7.76 14.61
N LEU A 38 8.98 -8.87 14.32
CA LEU A 38 10.11 -9.35 15.14
C LEU A 38 11.23 -8.32 15.21
N TYR A 39 11.58 -7.71 14.09
CA TYR A 39 12.58 -6.65 14.04
C TYR A 39 12.16 -5.45 14.90
N SER A 40 10.91 -5.02 14.81
CA SER A 40 10.41 -3.88 15.59
C SER A 40 10.36 -4.19 17.09
N LEU A 41 9.93 -5.40 17.45
CA LEU A 41 9.89 -5.85 18.84
C LEU A 41 11.29 -6.01 19.42
N ALA A 42 12.27 -6.47 18.65
CA ALA A 42 13.65 -6.58 19.12
C ALA A 42 14.21 -5.20 19.51
N TRP A 43 14.06 -4.19 18.65
CA TRP A 43 14.53 -2.83 18.94
C TRP A 43 13.74 -2.14 20.05
N SER A 44 12.43 -2.35 20.14
CA SER A 44 11.63 -1.80 21.23
C SER A 44 11.77 -2.57 22.55
N GLY A 45 12.16 -3.84 22.48
CA GLY A 45 12.35 -4.71 23.65
C GLY A 45 13.76 -4.62 24.23
N ALA A 46 14.76 -4.22 23.46
CA ALA A 46 16.15 -4.09 23.92
C ALA A 46 16.32 -3.23 25.20
N PRO A 47 15.64 -2.07 25.36
CA PRO A 47 15.70 -1.32 26.62
C PRO A 47 15.04 -2.03 27.82
N LEU A 48 14.13 -2.98 27.58
CA LEU A 48 13.55 -3.80 28.66
C LEU A 48 14.50 -4.92 29.10
N LEU A 49 15.45 -5.31 28.24
CA LEU A 49 16.46 -6.33 28.50
C LEU A 49 17.77 -5.74 29.05
N GLY A 50 17.80 -4.42 29.32
CA GLY A 50 18.95 -3.72 29.90
C GLY A 50 19.89 -3.04 28.90
N TRP A 51 19.61 -3.13 27.59
CA TRP A 51 20.35 -2.34 26.59
C TRP A 51 19.62 -1.01 26.35
N ASN A 52 20.02 0.02 27.12
CA ASN A 52 19.27 1.26 27.38
C ASN A 52 18.12 1.07 28.39
N ARG A 53 17.44 2.16 28.76
CA ARG A 53 16.35 2.20 29.74
C ARG A 53 15.25 3.17 29.28
N TYR A 54 13.99 2.84 29.59
CA TYR A 54 12.89 3.77 29.41
C TYR A 54 12.81 4.72 30.61
N ILE A 55 13.08 6.00 30.38
CA ILE A 55 12.99 7.06 31.38
C ILE A 55 11.82 7.99 31.06
N LEU A 56 11.31 8.65 32.11
CA LEU A 56 10.40 9.76 31.95
C LEU A 56 11.18 10.95 31.36
N ASP A 57 10.65 11.59 30.32
CA ASP A 57 11.29 12.78 29.75
C ASP A 57 11.24 13.95 30.75
N VAL A 58 12.09 14.97 30.58
CA VAL A 58 12.32 16.04 31.57
C VAL A 58 11.05 16.78 31.97
N HIS A 59 10.09 16.85 31.05
CA HIS A 59 8.83 17.55 31.25
C HIS A 59 7.76 16.70 31.94
N GLY A 60 8.02 15.41 32.19
CA GLY A 60 7.06 14.51 32.85
C GLY A 60 5.88 14.05 31.99
N LEU A 61 5.82 14.45 30.71
CA LEU A 61 4.66 14.26 29.83
C LEU A 61 4.72 12.97 28.99
N GLY A 62 5.79 12.20 29.09
CA GLY A 62 5.94 10.98 28.31
C GLY A 62 7.20 10.21 28.63
N CYS A 63 7.21 8.94 28.21
CA CYS A 63 8.38 8.09 28.34
C CYS A 63 9.17 8.02 27.03
N SER A 64 10.47 7.87 27.15
CA SER A 64 11.38 7.69 26.02
C SER A 64 12.60 6.88 26.43
N VAL A 65 13.35 6.41 25.44
CA VAL A 65 14.68 5.82 25.70
C VAL A 65 15.61 6.89 26.24
N ASP A 66 16.57 6.51 27.07
CA ASP A 66 17.54 7.42 27.65
C ASP A 66 18.61 7.78 26.62
N TRP A 67 18.44 8.94 25.99
CA TRP A 67 19.41 9.53 25.07
C TRP A 67 20.29 10.61 25.70
N LYS A 68 20.17 10.83 27.02
CA LYS A 68 20.91 11.87 27.76
C LYS A 68 22.02 11.27 28.62
N SER A 69 21.86 10.02 29.03
CA SER A 69 22.89 9.26 29.73
C SER A 69 24.18 9.22 28.94
N LYS A 70 25.29 9.54 29.63
CA LYS A 70 26.65 9.43 29.10
C LYS A 70 27.21 8.01 29.24
N ASP A 71 26.43 7.08 29.79
CA ASP A 71 26.82 5.68 29.88
C ASP A 71 27.03 5.11 28.48
N ALA A 72 28.15 4.41 28.29
CA ALA A 72 28.51 3.84 26.99
C ALA A 72 27.44 2.86 26.48
N ASN A 73 26.80 2.09 27.38
CA ASN A 73 25.71 1.18 27.04
C ASN A 73 24.51 1.94 26.46
N ASP A 74 24.05 2.99 27.14
CA ASP A 74 22.87 3.77 26.75
C ASP A 74 23.14 4.55 25.44
N SER A 75 24.30 5.19 25.35
CA SER A 75 24.74 5.91 24.14
C SER A 75 24.94 4.99 22.94
N SER A 76 25.52 3.79 23.15
CA SER A 76 25.69 2.80 22.06
C SER A 76 24.35 2.38 21.48
N PHE A 77 23.35 2.11 22.34
CA PHE A 77 22.01 1.74 21.87
C PHE A 77 21.38 2.83 21.01
N VAL A 78 21.49 4.10 21.42
CA VAL A 78 20.94 5.22 20.64
C VAL A 78 21.62 5.32 19.27
N LEU A 79 22.94 5.14 19.21
CA LEU A 79 23.68 5.11 17.95
C LEU A 79 23.23 3.94 17.06
N PHE A 80 23.12 2.73 17.62
CA PHE A 80 22.66 1.55 16.89
C PHE A 80 21.21 1.67 16.44
N LEU A 81 20.35 2.31 17.23
CA LEU A 81 18.98 2.60 16.85
C LEU A 81 18.92 3.59 15.69
N PHE A 82 19.74 4.65 15.70
CA PHE A 82 19.84 5.57 14.58
C PHE A 82 20.36 4.88 13.32
N LEU A 83 21.45 4.11 13.41
CA LEU A 83 22.02 3.41 12.27
C LEU A 83 21.07 2.32 11.73
N GLY A 84 20.59 1.45 12.62
CA GLY A 84 19.79 0.29 12.26
C GLY A 84 18.35 0.65 11.89
N CYS A 85 17.70 1.59 12.57
CA CYS A 85 16.29 1.92 12.33
C CYS A 85 16.07 3.15 11.44
N LEU A 86 17.12 3.92 11.12
CA LEU A 86 17.03 5.04 10.18
C LEU A 86 18.01 4.84 9.02
N VAL A 87 19.32 4.87 9.24
CA VAL A 87 20.30 4.92 8.13
C VAL A 87 20.22 3.69 7.23
N VAL A 88 20.20 2.48 7.79
CA VAL A 88 20.15 1.23 7.02
C VAL A 88 18.85 1.10 6.20
N PRO A 89 17.64 1.25 6.77
CA PRO A 89 16.38 1.30 6.02
C PRO A 89 16.42 2.27 4.84
N LEU A 90 17.01 3.46 5.05
CA LEU A 90 17.12 4.46 4.00
C LEU A 90 18.12 4.10 2.91
N GLY A 91 19.27 3.55 3.30
CA GLY A 91 20.25 3.01 2.36
C GLY A 91 19.64 1.93 1.48
N VAL A 92 18.88 0.99 2.07
CA VAL A 92 18.19 -0.07 1.33
C VAL A 92 17.12 0.49 0.40
N ILE A 93 16.30 1.44 0.87
CA ILE A 93 15.29 2.11 0.03
C ILE A 93 15.95 2.84 -1.15
N ALA A 94 17.02 3.61 -0.89
CA ALA A 94 17.74 4.34 -1.91
C ALA A 94 18.40 3.41 -2.93
N HIS A 95 19.03 2.33 -2.47
CA HIS A 95 19.63 1.29 -3.32
C HIS A 95 18.57 0.62 -4.21
N CYS A 96 17.46 0.16 -3.62
CA CYS A 96 16.37 -0.50 -4.35
C CYS A 96 15.80 0.42 -5.43
N TYR A 97 15.42 1.65 -5.07
CA TYR A 97 14.85 2.59 -6.04
C TYR A 97 15.87 3.09 -7.05
N GLY A 98 17.13 3.29 -6.66
CA GLY A 98 18.22 3.65 -7.56
C GLY A 98 18.40 2.59 -8.65
N HIS A 99 18.47 1.32 -8.26
CA HIS A 99 18.63 0.22 -9.22
C HIS A 99 17.38 0.00 -10.07
N ILE A 100 16.17 0.14 -9.50
CA ILE A 100 14.93 0.10 -10.30
C ILE A 100 14.95 1.20 -11.38
N LEU A 101 15.31 2.43 -11.01
CA LEU A 101 15.38 3.53 -11.97
C LEU A 101 16.47 3.32 -13.03
N TYR A 102 17.60 2.73 -12.64
CA TYR A 102 18.68 2.36 -13.56
C TYR A 102 18.23 1.28 -14.55
N SER A 103 17.70 0.15 -14.07
CA SER A 103 17.21 -0.95 -14.92
C SER A 103 16.13 -0.48 -15.90
N VAL A 104 15.18 0.35 -15.44
CA VAL A 104 14.12 0.87 -16.30
C VAL A 104 14.64 1.94 -17.30
N ARG A 105 15.75 2.63 -17.01
CA ARG A 105 16.41 3.51 -17.99
C ARG A 105 17.15 2.69 -19.05
N MET A 106 17.87 1.65 -18.64
CA MET A 106 18.59 0.77 -19.56
C MET A 106 17.64 0.07 -20.53
N LEU A 107 16.53 -0.50 -20.04
CA LEU A 107 15.53 -1.13 -20.90
C LEU A 107 14.94 -0.15 -21.93
N ARG A 108 14.68 1.10 -21.54
CA ARG A 108 14.21 2.15 -22.46
C ARG A 108 15.22 2.55 -23.53
N CYS A 109 16.52 2.40 -23.25
CA CYS A 109 17.59 2.75 -24.18
C CYS A 109 17.84 1.62 -25.20
N VAL A 110 17.65 0.37 -24.80
CA VAL A 110 17.96 -0.81 -25.63
C VAL A 110 16.81 -1.17 -26.57
N GLU A 111 15.58 -1.18 -26.07
CA GLU A 111 14.45 -1.71 -26.82
C GLU A 111 13.68 -0.65 -27.63
N ASP A 112 14.12 0.62 -27.60
CA ASP A 112 13.34 1.81 -28.05
C ASP A 112 11.86 1.77 -27.59
N LEU A 113 11.60 1.03 -26.49
CA LEU A 113 10.27 0.68 -26.03
C LEU A 113 9.73 1.86 -25.22
N GLN A 114 9.16 2.84 -25.91
CA GLN A 114 8.36 3.90 -25.29
C GLN A 114 6.96 3.40 -24.92
N THR A 115 6.86 2.26 -24.24
CA THR A 115 5.55 1.82 -23.78
C THR A 115 5.04 2.77 -22.69
N ILE A 116 3.82 3.25 -22.88
CA ILE A 116 3.12 4.13 -21.92
C ILE A 116 3.11 3.50 -20.51
N GLN A 117 3.11 2.17 -20.42
CA GLN A 117 3.13 1.42 -19.16
C GLN A 117 4.46 1.58 -18.41
N VAL A 118 5.62 1.42 -19.07
CA VAL A 118 6.94 1.56 -18.43
C VAL A 118 7.16 2.98 -17.92
N ILE A 119 6.74 4.00 -18.68
CA ILE A 119 6.80 5.41 -18.24
C ILE A 119 5.93 5.64 -17.00
N LYS A 120 4.72 5.04 -16.96
CA LYS A 120 3.84 5.12 -15.79
C LYS A 120 4.45 4.47 -14.55
N ILE A 121 5.04 3.28 -14.69
CA ILE A 121 5.74 2.57 -13.60
C ILE A 121 6.88 3.44 -13.07
N LEU A 122 7.77 3.95 -13.93
CA LEU A 122 8.88 4.79 -13.50
C LEU A 122 8.43 6.06 -12.76
N ARG A 123 7.41 6.76 -13.27
CA ARG A 123 6.85 7.94 -12.60
C ARG A 123 6.30 7.57 -11.21
N TYR A 124 5.68 6.40 -11.09
CA TYR A 124 5.18 5.90 -9.82
C TYR A 124 6.33 5.58 -8.85
N GLU A 125 7.35 4.84 -9.27
CA GLU A 125 8.49 4.49 -8.40
C GLU A 125 9.27 5.74 -7.97
N LYS A 126 9.54 6.68 -8.89
CA LYS A 126 10.17 7.97 -8.56
C LYS A 126 9.32 8.77 -7.56
N LYS A 127 7.99 8.69 -7.66
CA LYS A 127 7.08 9.34 -6.69
C LYS A 127 7.18 8.69 -5.31
N VAL A 128 7.25 7.37 -5.22
CA VAL A 128 7.40 6.65 -3.94
C VAL A 128 8.75 6.93 -3.31
N ALA A 129 9.83 6.92 -4.09
CA ALA A 129 11.15 7.32 -3.61
C ALA A 129 11.14 8.76 -3.07
N LYS A 130 10.61 9.73 -3.85
CA LYS A 130 10.45 11.12 -3.41
C LYS A 130 9.64 11.23 -2.12
N MET A 131 8.60 10.42 -1.99
CA MET A 131 7.77 10.37 -0.79
C MET A 131 8.58 9.91 0.43
N CYS A 132 9.37 8.84 0.31
CA CYS A 132 10.23 8.34 1.40
C CYS A 132 11.24 9.42 1.82
N PHE A 133 11.94 10.03 0.85
CA PHE A 133 12.85 11.16 1.09
C PHE A 133 12.17 12.32 1.83
N LEU A 134 10.97 12.69 1.41
CA LEU A 134 10.19 13.76 2.06
C LEU A 134 9.82 13.42 3.50
N MET A 135 9.43 12.17 3.79
CA MET A 135 9.11 11.73 5.16
C MET A 135 10.31 11.89 6.10
N ILE A 136 11.50 11.50 5.65
CA ILE A 136 12.73 11.61 6.45
C ILE A 136 13.12 13.06 6.63
N PHE A 137 13.08 13.83 5.56
CA PHE A 137 13.43 15.24 5.58
C PHE A 137 12.55 16.01 6.58
N ILE A 138 11.23 15.76 6.55
CA ILE A 138 10.29 16.33 7.52
C ILE A 138 10.60 15.80 8.92
N PHE A 139 10.82 14.50 9.09
CA PHE A 139 11.18 13.94 10.39
C PHE A 139 12.43 14.63 10.98
N LEU A 140 13.50 14.78 10.21
CA LEU A 140 14.71 15.49 10.64
C LEU A 140 14.40 16.94 11.00
N ILE A 141 13.67 17.69 10.17
CA ILE A 141 13.29 19.08 10.47
C ILE A 141 12.59 19.20 11.82
N PHE A 142 11.63 18.31 12.09
CA PHE A 142 10.85 18.37 13.33
C PHE A 142 11.67 17.94 14.56
N TRP A 143 12.68 17.08 14.36
CA TRP A 143 13.58 16.64 15.43
C TRP A 143 14.77 17.59 15.67
N MET A 144 15.18 18.36 14.67
CA MET A 144 16.35 19.26 14.77
C MET A 144 16.28 20.24 15.95
N PRO A 145 15.17 20.98 16.19
CA PRO A 145 15.08 21.90 17.32
C PRO A 145 15.32 21.21 18.68
N TYR A 146 14.75 20.02 18.86
CA TYR A 146 14.92 19.23 20.08
C TYR A 146 16.36 18.74 20.25
N ILE A 147 16.99 18.25 19.17
CA ILE A 147 18.39 17.81 19.19
C ILE A 147 19.32 18.97 19.55
N VAL A 148 19.12 20.15 18.96
CA VAL A 148 19.92 21.35 19.25
C VAL A 148 19.80 21.74 20.73
N ILE A 149 18.58 21.77 21.27
CA ILE A 149 18.36 22.07 22.70
C ILE A 149 19.02 21.03 23.60
N CYS A 150 18.88 19.74 23.29
CA CYS A 150 19.52 18.67 24.06
C CYS A 150 21.05 18.84 24.04
N PHE A 151 21.63 19.14 22.87
CA PHE A 151 23.06 19.39 22.73
C PHE A 151 23.52 20.60 23.55
N MET A 152 22.76 21.72 23.53
CA MET A 152 23.08 22.89 24.37
C MET A 152 23.08 22.55 25.86
N VAL A 153 22.08 21.81 26.34
CA VAL A 153 21.97 21.39 27.74
C VAL A 153 23.15 20.49 28.14
N VAL A 154 23.51 19.50 27.31
CA VAL A 154 24.62 18.57 27.57
C VAL A 154 25.99 19.27 27.61
N ASN A 155 26.16 20.34 26.83
CA ASN A 155 27.37 21.16 26.82
C ASN A 155 27.40 22.24 27.93
N GLY A 156 26.45 22.24 28.87
CA GLY A 156 26.44 23.18 30.01
C GLY A 156 25.74 24.52 29.75
N TYR A 157 25.20 24.73 28.56
CA TYR A 157 24.42 25.92 28.21
C TYR A 157 22.93 25.82 28.59
N GLY A 158 22.59 24.91 29.51
CA GLY A 158 21.19 24.71 29.94
C GLY A 158 20.55 25.96 30.55
N HIS A 159 21.36 26.85 31.16
CA HIS A 159 20.88 28.12 31.71
C HIS A 159 20.34 29.10 30.65
N LEU A 160 20.76 28.96 29.39
CA LEU A 160 20.27 29.77 28.26
C LEU A 160 18.94 29.25 27.71
N VAL A 161 18.51 28.05 28.10
CA VAL A 161 17.32 27.39 27.57
C VAL A 161 16.16 27.57 28.55
N THR A 162 15.21 28.43 28.18
CA THR A 162 13.97 28.58 28.94
C THR A 162 13.14 27.29 28.89
N PRO A 163 12.50 26.87 30.00
CA PRO A 163 11.65 25.67 30.04
C PRO A 163 10.59 25.63 28.92
N THR A 164 10.01 26.77 28.57
CA THR A 164 9.01 26.91 27.50
C THR A 164 9.57 26.51 26.13
N VAL A 165 10.79 26.96 25.80
CA VAL A 165 11.43 26.67 24.50
C VAL A 165 11.82 25.19 24.39
N SER A 166 12.27 24.61 25.50
CA SER A 166 12.54 23.18 25.62
C SER A 166 11.26 22.35 25.41
N LEU A 167 10.15 22.74 26.06
CA LEU A 167 8.86 22.06 25.94
C LEU A 167 8.28 22.16 24.53
N VAL A 168 8.28 23.36 23.92
CA VAL A 168 7.77 23.55 22.56
C VAL A 168 8.56 22.70 21.57
N SER A 169 9.89 22.66 21.68
CA SER A 169 10.73 21.85 20.80
C SER A 169 10.50 20.35 20.98
N TYR A 170 10.27 19.91 22.22
CA TYR A 170 9.87 18.53 22.52
C TYR A 170 8.53 18.17 21.86
N LEU A 171 7.50 19.00 22.03
CA LEU A 171 6.18 18.77 21.43
C LEU A 171 6.25 18.79 19.90
N PHE A 172 7.08 19.67 19.33
CA PHE A 172 7.33 19.73 17.90
C PHE A 172 7.94 18.41 17.40
N ALA A 173 8.97 17.89 18.06
CA ALA A 173 9.55 16.59 17.71
C ALA A 173 8.53 15.44 17.77
N LYS A 174 7.67 15.40 18.80
CA LYS A 174 6.61 14.38 18.94
C LYS A 174 5.54 14.47 17.84
N SER A 175 5.21 15.67 17.38
CA SER A 175 4.23 15.91 16.30
C SER A 175 4.65 15.35 14.95
N SER A 176 5.94 15.04 14.74
CA SER A 176 6.49 14.46 13.50
C SER A 176 5.71 13.22 13.01
N THR A 177 5.12 12.45 13.94
CA THR A 177 4.33 11.24 13.64
C THR A 177 3.04 11.53 12.85
N VAL A 178 2.44 12.71 13.02
CA VAL A 178 1.21 13.13 12.33
C VAL A 178 1.45 13.36 10.83
N TYR A 179 2.65 13.80 10.48
CA TYR A 179 3.00 14.09 9.08
C TYR A 179 3.15 12.83 8.24
N ASN A 180 3.44 11.67 8.86
CA ASN A 180 3.54 10.41 8.15
C ASN A 180 2.23 10.11 7.36
N PRO A 181 1.04 9.95 8.00
CA PRO A 181 -0.25 9.83 7.31
C PRO A 181 -0.54 10.94 6.30
N ILE A 182 -0.23 12.20 6.60
CA ILE A 182 -0.48 13.34 5.71
C ILE A 182 0.30 13.15 4.39
N ILE A 183 1.57 12.76 4.48
CA ILE A 183 2.41 12.51 3.31
C ILE A 183 1.86 11.32 2.52
N TYR A 184 1.42 10.23 3.19
CA TYR A 184 0.76 9.10 2.53
C TYR A 184 -0.51 9.53 1.79
N ILE A 185 -1.35 10.36 2.39
CA ILE A 185 -2.56 10.90 1.76
C ILE A 185 -2.17 11.69 0.52
N ILE A 186 -1.27 12.66 0.61
CA ILE A 186 -0.95 13.52 -0.54
C ILE A 186 -0.28 12.73 -1.68
N MET A 187 0.59 11.79 -1.34
CA MET A 187 1.47 11.13 -2.32
C MET A 187 0.92 9.81 -2.86
N ILE A 188 0.13 9.03 -2.10
CA ILE A 188 -0.39 7.75 -2.57
C ILE A 188 -1.82 7.90 -3.13
N ARG A 189 -1.94 7.86 -4.46
CA ARG A 189 -3.23 7.96 -5.16
C ARG A 189 -4.22 6.87 -4.77
N LYS A 190 -3.76 5.63 -4.57
CA LYS A 190 -4.62 4.50 -4.15
C LYS A 190 -5.21 4.75 -2.75
N PHE A 191 -4.38 5.18 -1.81
CA PHE A 191 -4.80 5.52 -0.45
C PHE A 191 -5.86 6.62 -0.44
N ARG A 192 -5.67 7.70 -1.22
CA ARG A 192 -6.70 8.76 -1.35
C ARG A 192 -8.03 8.25 -1.87
N ARG A 193 -8.00 7.37 -2.89
CA ARG A 193 -9.24 6.82 -3.47
C ARG A 193 -9.98 5.97 -2.46
N SER A 194 -9.26 5.08 -1.76
CA SER A 194 -9.86 4.25 -0.71
C SER A 194 -10.37 5.08 0.47
N LEU A 195 -9.62 6.11 0.89
CA LEU A 195 -10.04 7.03 1.96
C LEU A 195 -11.30 7.82 1.56
N PHE A 196 -11.34 8.34 0.33
CA PHE A 196 -12.49 9.08 -0.19
C PHE A 196 -13.70 8.16 -0.34
N GLN A 197 -13.53 6.94 -0.83
CA GLN A 197 -14.60 5.93 -0.85
C GLN A 197 -15.13 5.69 0.57
N LEU A 198 -14.26 5.50 1.56
CA LEU A 198 -14.66 5.23 2.93
C LEU A 198 -15.39 6.42 3.58
N LEU A 199 -14.97 7.65 3.28
CA LEU A 199 -15.63 8.88 3.72
C LEU A 199 -16.97 9.10 3.01
N CYS A 200 -17.04 8.92 1.69
CA CYS A 200 -18.29 9.03 0.92
C CYS A 200 -19.30 7.94 1.30
N PHE A 201 -18.87 6.70 1.54
CA PHE A 201 -19.76 5.65 2.04
C PHE A 201 -20.32 5.98 3.44
N ARG A 202 -19.54 6.63 4.31
CA ARG A 202 -20.06 7.12 5.61
C ARG A 202 -21.02 8.30 5.45
N LEU A 203 -20.76 9.21 4.51
CA LEU A 203 -21.66 10.33 4.19
C LEU A 203 -22.98 9.85 3.57
N LEU A 204 -22.97 8.83 2.70
CA LEU A 204 -24.18 8.21 2.16
C LEU A 204 -24.94 7.38 3.21
N ARG A 205 -24.25 6.76 4.18
CA ARG A 205 -24.90 5.98 5.26
C ARG A 205 -25.58 6.88 6.30
N CYS A 206 -25.08 8.09 6.53
CA CYS A 206 -25.76 9.10 7.35
C CYS A 206 -26.99 9.74 6.68
N GLN A 207 -27.23 9.52 5.38
CA GLN A 207 -28.40 10.05 4.68
C GLN A 207 -29.62 9.11 4.66
N ARG A 208 -29.57 7.94 5.33
CA ARG A 208 -30.77 7.13 5.53
C ARG A 208 -31.20 7.13 7.00
N PRO A 209 -31.88 8.18 7.50
CA PRO A 209 -32.82 7.99 8.58
C PRO A 209 -34.05 7.24 8.03
N ALA A 210 -34.53 6.30 8.85
CA ALA A 210 -35.66 5.43 8.60
C ALA A 210 -36.87 6.19 8.02
N LYS A 211 -37.42 5.67 6.93
CA LYS A 211 -38.85 5.85 6.62
C LYS A 211 -39.45 4.45 6.53
N ASP A 212 -39.90 3.98 7.68
CA ASP A 212 -40.78 2.83 7.81
C ASP A 212 -42.19 3.22 7.32
N LEU A 213 -42.72 2.52 6.31
CA LEU A 213 -44.13 2.07 6.17
C LEU A 213 -44.31 1.29 4.84
N PRO A 214 -45.38 0.47 4.67
CA PRO A 214 -45.25 -0.94 4.38
C PRO A 214 -45.53 -1.25 2.90
N ALA A 215 -45.06 -2.41 2.47
CA ALA A 215 -45.38 -2.98 1.18
C ALA A 215 -46.89 -3.29 1.07
N ASN A 216 -47.56 -2.68 0.08
CA ASN A 216 -48.80 -3.23 -0.45
C ASN A 216 -48.48 -3.82 -1.83
N GLY A 217 -48.85 -5.08 -2.02
CA GLY A 217 -48.47 -5.87 -3.17
C GLY A 217 -49.19 -5.46 -4.46
N SER A 218 -48.49 -5.60 -5.57
CA SER A 218 -49.06 -6.00 -6.86
C SER A 218 -47.92 -6.41 -7.79
N GLU A 219 -47.87 -7.69 -8.14
CA GLU A 219 -47.10 -8.20 -9.27
C GLU A 219 -47.54 -7.52 -10.56
N MET A 220 -46.59 -7.11 -11.40
CA MET A 220 -46.88 -6.79 -12.79
C MET A 220 -45.78 -7.34 -13.69
N GLN A 221 -46.14 -8.38 -14.44
CA GLN A 221 -45.33 -9.02 -15.48
C GLN A 221 -45.06 -8.04 -16.63
N ILE A 222 -43.83 -8.07 -17.16
CA ILE A 222 -43.41 -7.31 -18.34
C ILE A 222 -43.44 -8.24 -19.56
N ARG A 223 -44.30 -7.96 -20.54
CA ARG A 223 -44.21 -8.52 -21.91
C ARG A 223 -43.17 -7.74 -22.73
N PRO A 224 -42.40 -8.38 -23.63
CA PRO A 224 -41.47 -7.65 -24.49
C PRO A 224 -42.20 -7.10 -25.72
N ILE A 225 -41.87 -5.85 -26.08
CA ILE A 225 -42.31 -5.17 -27.31
C ILE A 225 -41.36 -5.57 -28.44
N VAL A 226 -41.93 -6.14 -29.50
CA VAL A 226 -41.28 -6.52 -30.76
C VAL A 226 -40.85 -5.26 -31.50
N MET A 227 -39.57 -5.17 -31.90
CA MET A 227 -39.12 -4.22 -32.93
C MET A 227 -38.87 -4.95 -34.23
N SER A 228 -39.63 -4.53 -35.24
CA SER A 228 -39.42 -4.78 -36.66
C SER A 228 -38.13 -4.08 -37.12
N GLN A 229 -37.13 -4.83 -37.59
CA GLN A 229 -36.18 -4.29 -38.56
C GLN A 229 -35.61 -5.38 -39.48
N LYS A 230 -35.69 -5.07 -40.76
CA LYS A 230 -35.37 -5.83 -41.96
C LYS A 230 -33.87 -5.73 -42.29
N ASP A 231 -33.28 -6.89 -42.53
CA ASP A 231 -32.17 -7.23 -43.45
C ASP A 231 -30.79 -6.53 -43.33
N GLY A 232 -29.72 -7.32 -43.41
CA GLY A 232 -28.33 -6.84 -43.47
C GLY A 232 -27.33 -7.64 -42.62
N ASP A 233 -26.65 -8.56 -43.30
CA ASP A 233 -25.70 -9.59 -42.83
C ASP A 233 -24.45 -9.05 -42.08
N ARG A 234 -24.22 -9.53 -40.84
CA ARG A 234 -22.93 -9.55 -40.10
C ARG A 234 -23.09 -10.30 -38.78
N PRO A 235 -22.19 -11.24 -38.40
CA PRO A 235 -22.33 -11.99 -37.15
C PRO A 235 -22.03 -11.09 -35.94
N LYS A 236 -23.08 -10.74 -35.19
CA LYS A 236 -22.96 -10.01 -33.91
C LYS A 236 -22.61 -10.99 -32.79
N LYS A 237 -21.32 -11.06 -32.43
CA LYS A 237 -20.87 -11.73 -31.19
C LYS A 237 -21.45 -10.98 -29.99
N LYS A 238 -22.39 -11.58 -29.27
CA LYS A 238 -23.02 -11.00 -28.07
C LYS A 238 -22.43 -11.65 -26.82
N VAL A 239 -21.51 -10.95 -26.16
CA VAL A 239 -20.94 -11.37 -24.88
C VAL A 239 -21.83 -10.83 -23.78
N THR A 240 -22.46 -11.72 -23.00
CA THR A 240 -23.15 -11.34 -21.77
C THR A 240 -22.34 -11.84 -20.58
N PHE A 241 -22.01 -10.93 -19.67
CA PHE A 241 -21.32 -11.24 -18.44
C PHE A 241 -22.37 -11.45 -17.34
N ASN A 242 -22.45 -12.66 -16.78
CA ASN A 242 -23.17 -12.91 -15.54
C ASN A 242 -22.18 -13.36 -14.45
N SER A 243 -22.35 -12.82 -13.26
CA SER A 243 -21.35 -12.69 -12.19
C SER A 243 -21.07 -13.96 -11.39
N SER A 244 -21.25 -15.18 -11.94
CA SER A 244 -21.16 -16.38 -11.08
C SER A 244 -20.63 -17.67 -11.69
N SER A 245 -20.45 -17.83 -13.01
CA SER A 245 -19.80 -19.02 -13.58
C SER A 245 -19.47 -18.79 -15.05
N ILE A 246 -18.22 -19.05 -15.47
CA ILE A 246 -17.80 -18.96 -16.87
C ILE A 246 -18.19 -20.27 -17.56
N ILE A 247 -19.24 -20.25 -18.37
CA ILE A 247 -19.61 -21.37 -19.25
C ILE A 247 -19.45 -20.87 -20.68
N PHE A 248 -18.53 -21.48 -21.44
CA PHE A 248 -18.39 -21.26 -22.87
C PHE A 248 -19.17 -22.36 -23.60
N ILE A 249 -20.23 -21.99 -24.31
CA ILE A 249 -20.91 -22.89 -25.25
C ILE A 249 -20.50 -22.45 -26.65
N ILE A 250 -19.76 -23.30 -27.35
CA ILE A 250 -19.44 -23.13 -28.78
C ILE A 250 -20.33 -24.12 -29.53
N THR A 251 -21.32 -23.62 -30.27
CA THR A 251 -22.06 -24.43 -31.22
C THR A 251 -21.43 -24.25 -32.60
N SER A 252 -20.88 -25.33 -33.15
CA SER A 252 -20.43 -25.42 -34.53
C SER A 252 -21.61 -25.92 -35.36
N ASP A 253 -22.14 -25.11 -36.28
CA ASP A 253 -23.01 -25.65 -37.35
C ASP A 253 -22.10 -26.10 -38.48
N GLU A 254 -21.94 -27.42 -38.63
CA GLU A 254 -21.47 -28.01 -39.89
C GLU A 254 -22.70 -28.39 -40.71
N SER A 255 -22.80 -27.76 -41.87
CA SER A 255 -23.65 -28.13 -43.00
C SER A 255 -23.24 -29.49 -43.55
N LEU A 256 -24.16 -30.45 -43.63
CA LEU A 256 -24.17 -31.51 -44.65
C LEU A 256 -25.60 -32.06 -44.84
N GLU A 257 -26.04 -32.05 -46.09
CA GLU A 257 -27.25 -32.70 -46.59
C GLU A 257 -27.12 -34.23 -46.52
N VAL A 258 -28.21 -34.95 -46.22
CA VAL A 258 -28.80 -36.09 -46.96
C VAL A 258 -30.00 -36.67 -46.17
N ASP A 259 -30.95 -37.15 -46.96
CA ASP A 259 -32.37 -37.42 -46.76
C ASP A 259 -32.76 -38.60 -45.84
N GLU A 260 -34.08 -38.62 -45.55
CA GLU A 260 -34.96 -39.73 -45.15
C GLU A 260 -35.19 -40.12 -43.66
N SER A 261 -36.32 -39.59 -43.17
CA SER A 261 -37.39 -40.26 -42.41
C SER A 261 -37.17 -40.73 -40.95
N ASP A 262 -38.10 -40.20 -40.14
CA ASP A 262 -38.74 -40.78 -38.97
C ASP A 262 -38.35 -40.28 -37.57
N LYS A 263 -39.40 -40.10 -36.80
CA LYS A 263 -39.54 -39.28 -35.60
C LYS A 263 -38.80 -39.90 -34.42
N THR A 264 -38.09 -39.08 -33.65
CA THR A 264 -38.38 -38.73 -32.24
C THR A 264 -37.14 -38.10 -31.61
N SER A 265 -37.33 -36.87 -31.14
CA SER A 265 -36.39 -35.98 -30.45
C SER A 265 -35.66 -36.60 -29.24
N VAL A 266 -34.32 -36.53 -29.21
CA VAL A 266 -33.48 -36.04 -28.08
C VAL A 266 -32.09 -35.70 -28.65
N SER A 267 -31.73 -34.41 -28.82
CA SER A 267 -30.33 -34.06 -29.04
C SER A 267 -29.60 -34.08 -27.69
N LYS A 268 -28.61 -34.95 -27.60
CA LYS A 268 -27.75 -35.11 -26.42
C LYS A 268 -26.69 -34.01 -26.48
N VAL A 269 -26.83 -32.99 -25.62
CA VAL A 269 -25.80 -31.96 -25.46
C VAL A 269 -24.72 -32.50 -24.55
N ASP A 270 -23.56 -32.84 -25.11
CA ASP A 270 -22.38 -33.20 -24.32
C ASP A 270 -21.76 -31.95 -23.70
N VAL A 271 -21.87 -31.86 -22.37
CA VAL A 271 -21.30 -30.77 -21.57
C VAL A 271 -19.92 -31.21 -21.07
N ILE A 272 -18.86 -30.69 -21.68
CA ILE A 272 -17.48 -30.89 -21.19
C ILE A 272 -17.18 -29.80 -20.16
N GLN A 273 -17.07 -30.21 -18.89
CA GLN A 273 -16.77 -29.33 -17.76
C GLN A 273 -15.26 -29.26 -17.52
N VAL A 274 -14.62 -28.13 -17.86
CA VAL A 274 -13.19 -27.89 -17.58
C VAL A 274 -13.05 -27.02 -16.33
N ARG A 275 -12.34 -27.52 -15.30
CA ARG A 275 -11.99 -26.74 -14.08
C ARG A 275 -10.72 -25.92 -14.32
N PRO A 276 -10.62 -24.68 -13.83
CA PRO A 276 -9.41 -23.90 -13.93
C PRO A 276 -8.35 -24.36 -12.92
N LEU A 277 -7.09 -24.42 -13.37
CA LEU A 277 -5.87 -24.59 -12.57
C LEU A 277 -5.57 -23.34 -11.75
#